data_AF-A0A6I6S3W1-F1
#
_entry.id   AF-A0A6I6S3W1-F1
#
_cell.length_a   1.000
_cell.length_b   1.000
_cell.length_c   1.000
_cell.angle_alpha   90.00
_cell.angle_beta   90.00
_cell.angle_gamma   90.00
#
_symmetry.space_group_name_H-M   'P 1'
#
loop_
_entity.id
_entity.type
_entity.pdbx_description
1 polymer ?
#
loop_
_entity_poly.entity_id
_entity_poly.type
_entity_poly.pdbx_seq_one_letter_code
_entity_poly.pdbx_strand_id
1 'polypeptide(L)' 'MSKALIQQATGRDVVFGQDPRGGHVFNVINRDGDVIFLDAQSGRAASTGCSSYRFMRIK' A
#
# COMPACT_ATOMS: atom_id res chain seq x y z
N MET A 1 -7.01 2.82 10.45
CA MET A 1 -6.05 3.88 10.06
C MET A 1 -6.19 4.08 8.55
N SER A 2 -6.81 5.20 8.16
CA SER A 2 -7.47 5.40 6.87
C SER A 2 -6.51 5.80 5.74
N LYS A 3 -6.96 5.57 4.49
CA LYS A 3 -6.33 5.86 3.19
C LYS A 3 -5.44 7.13 3.12
N ALA A 4 -5.73 8.15 3.92
CA ALA A 4 -4.97 9.39 4.04
C ALA A 4 -3.47 9.21 4.34
N LEU A 5 -3.06 8.17 5.08
CA LEU A 5 -1.64 7.92 5.37
C LEU A 5 -0.85 7.54 4.11
N ILE A 6 -1.48 6.79 3.20
CA ILE A 6 -0.81 6.25 2.01
C ILE A 6 -0.61 7.33 0.95
N GLN A 7 -1.43 8.38 0.97
CA GLN A 7 -1.23 9.59 0.16
C GLN A 7 0.10 10.29 0.44
N GLN A 8 0.78 9.98 1.55
CA GLN A 8 2.13 10.46 1.86
C GLN A 8 3.25 9.60 1.25
N ALA A 9 2.91 8.55 0.50
CA ALA A 9 3.92 7.70 -0.15
C ALA A 9 4.75 8.52 -1.15
N THR A 10 6.03 8.21 -1.27
CA THR A 10 7.00 8.90 -2.12
C THR A 10 7.25 8.18 -3.44
N GLY A 11 6.57 7.04 -3.67
CA GLY A 11 6.71 6.20 -4.86
C GLY A 11 7.80 5.13 -4.77
N ARG A 12 8.46 4.99 -3.62
CA ARG A 12 9.42 3.91 -3.30
C ARG A 12 9.08 3.18 -2.01
N ASP A 13 7.85 3.34 -1.53
CA ASP A 13 7.42 2.80 -0.25
C ASP A 13 6.86 1.39 -0.40
N VAL A 14 7.04 0.60 0.65
CA VAL A 14 6.36 -0.68 0.85
C VAL A 14 5.33 -0.49 1.95
N VAL A 15 4.12 -1.02 1.75
CA VAL A 15 3.03 -0.92 2.74
C VAL A 15 2.50 -2.29 3.08
N PHE A 16 2.16 -2.47 4.35
CA PHE A 16 1.36 -3.59 4.81
C PHE A 16 -0.08 -3.14 4.94
N GLY A 17 -0.96 -3.75 4.14
CA GLY A 17 -2.40 -3.61 4.24
C GLY A 17 -2.99 -4.76 5.07
N GLN A 18 -4.01 -4.47 5.87
CA GLN A 18 -4.72 -5.47 6.67
C GLN A 18 -6.23 -5.29 6.62
N ASP A 19 -6.93 -6.42 6.55
CA ASP A 19 -8.38 -6.55 6.72
C ASP A 19 -8.70 -7.68 7.75
N PRO A 20 -9.98 -7.96 8.06
CA PRO A 20 -10.34 -9.04 8.97
C PRO A 20 -9.97 -10.45 8.48
N ARG A 21 -9.64 -10.65 7.20
CA ARG A 21 -9.26 -11.94 6.59
C ARG A 21 -7.75 -12.16 6.60
N GLY A 22 -6.95 -11.11 6.75
CA GLY A 22 -5.49 -11.22 6.84
C GLY A 22 -4.76 -9.94 6.47
N GLY A 23 -3.46 -10.08 6.22
CA GLY A 23 -2.60 -8.98 5.81
C GLY A 23 -1.80 -9.31 4.56
N HIS A 24 -1.48 -8.26 3.79
CA HIS A 24 -0.73 -8.38 2.54
C HIS A 24 0.26 -7.21 2.41
N VAL A 25 1.37 -7.45 1.74
CA VAL A 25 2.41 -6.44 1.49
C VAL A 25 2.35 -6.00 0.03
N PHE A 26 2.37 -4.69 -0.18
CA PHE A 26 2.33 -4.08 -1.51
C PHE A 26 3.50 -3.13 -1.69
N ASN A 27 3.97 -3.03 -2.94
CA ASN A 27 4.75 -1.87 -3.36
C ASN A 27 3.81 -0.72 -3.69
N VAL A 28 4.24 0.51 -3.45
CA VAL A 28 3.44 1.71 -3.70
C VAL A 28 4.13 2.62 -4.71
N ILE A 29 3.40 2.95 -5.77
CA ILE A 29 3.76 4.03 -6.69
C ILE A 29 2.89 5.23 -6.32
N ASN A 30 3.51 6.39 -6.10
CA ASN A 30 2.81 7.67 -6.02
C ASN A 30 3.25 8.52 -7.21
N ARG A 31 2.31 8.84 -8.10
CA ARG A 31 2.52 9.74 -9.23
C ARG A 31 1.63 10.97 -9.02
N ASP A 32 2.23 12.05 -8.54
CA ASP A 32 1.56 13.35 -8.32
C ASP A 32 0.28 13.25 -7.46
N GLY A 33 0.29 12.38 -6.45
CA GLY A 33 -0.84 12.15 -5.54
C GLY A 33 -1.73 10.97 -5.93
N ASP A 34 -1.60 10.44 -7.15
CA ASP A 34 -2.24 9.20 -7.57
C ASP A 34 -1.45 8.00 -7.06
N VAL A 35 -2.01 7.33 -6.06
CA VAL A 35 -1.35 6.24 -5.35
C VAL A 35 -1.88 4.89 -5.81
N ILE A 36 -1.00 4.12 -6.43
CA ILE A 36 -1.26 2.81 -6.99
C ILE A 36 -0.52 1.76 -6.16
N PHE A 37 -1.25 0.72 -5.75
CA PHE A 37 -0.70 -0.45 -5.09
C PHE A 37 -0.34 -1.48 -6.15
N LEU A 38 0.87 -2.01 -6.07
CA LEU A 38 1.33 -3.11 -6.90
C LEU A 38 1.52 -4.35 -6.04
N ASP A 39 0.84 -5.42 -6.42
CA ASP A 39 1.06 -6.74 -5.84
C ASP A 39 2.18 -7.45 -6.59
N ALA A 40 3.31 -7.63 -5.90
CA ALA A 40 4.49 -8.27 -6.46
C ALA A 40 4.27 -9.77 -6.74
N GLN A 41 3.29 -10.42 -6.10
CA GLN A 41 3.00 -11.84 -6.35
C GLN A 41 2.34 -12.06 -7.70
N SER A 42 1.45 -11.15 -8.11
CA SER A 42 0.72 -11.23 -9.37
C SER A 42 1.28 -10.34 -10.48
N GLY A 43 2.15 -9.39 -10.15
CA GLY A 43 2.69 -8.39 -11.08
C GLY A 43 1.65 -7.37 -11.57
N ARG A 44 0.52 -7.24 -10.85
CA ARG A 44 -0.61 -6.39 -11.25
C ARG A 44 -0.91 -5.32 -10.21
N ALA A 45 -1.64 -4.30 -10.65
CA ALA A 45 -2.24 -3.35 -9.72
C ALA A 45 -3.23 -4.08 -8.79
N ALA A 46 -3.15 -3.78 -7.49
CA ALA A 46 -3.99 -4.37 -6.48
C ALA A 46 -5.17 -3.45 -6.13
N SER A 47 -6.36 -4.04 -5.94
CA SER A 47 -7.47 -3.31 -5.34
C SER A 47 -7.19 -3.05 -3.86
N THR A 48 -7.51 -1.84 -3.37
CA THR A 48 -7.24 -1.39 -2.00
C THR A 48 -8.19 -2.00 -0.95
N GLY A 49 -8.55 -3.28 -1.07
CA GLY A 49 -9.55 -3.94 -0.23
C GLY A 49 -9.20 -4.00 1.27
N CYS A 50 -7.97 -3.65 1.64
CA CYS A 50 -7.55 -3.62 3.04
C CYS A 50 -8.19 -2.48 3.82
N SER A 51 -8.64 -2.78 5.05
CA SER A 51 -9.30 -1.82 5.95
C SER A 51 -8.31 -0.85 6.62
N SER A 52 -7.02 -1.17 6.62
CA SER A 52 -5.97 -0.34 7.20
C SER A 52 -4.63 -0.57 6.52
N TYR A 53 -3.75 0.43 6.64
CA TYR A 53 -2.42 0.39 6.03
C TYR A 53 -1.38 1.02 6.94
N ARG A 54 -0.13 0.52 6.83
CA ARG A 54 1.05 1.11 7.45
C ARG A 54 2.24 1.04 6.51
N PHE A 55 3.10 2.06 6.54
CA PHE A 55 4.40 1.99 5.87
C PHE A 55 5.30 0.97 6.56
N MET A 56 5.97 0.16 5.76
CA MET A 56 7.07 -0.66 6.20
C MET A 56 8.35 0.14 6.03
N ARG A 57 8.94 0.55 7.15
CA ARG A 57 10.22 1.28 7.19
C ARG A 57 11.17 0.55 8.13
N ILE A 58 12.43 0.44 7.72
CA ILE A 58 13.51 0.07 8.62
C ILE A 58 13.85 1.26 9.51
N LYS A 59 14.27 0.98 10.75
CA LYS A 59 14.73 2.03 11.68
C LYS A 59 16.05 2.63 11.22
#